data_AF-A0A3M1HK68-F1
#
_entry.id   AF-A0A3M1HK68-F1
#
_cell.length_a   1.000
_cell.length_b   1.000
_cell.length_c   1.000
_cell.angle_alpha   90.00
_cell.angle_beta   90.00
_cell.angle_gamma   90.00
#
_symmetry.space_group_name_H-M   'P 1'
#
loop_
_entity.id
_entity.type
_entity.pdbx_description
1 polymer ?
#
loop_
_entity_poly.entity_id
_entity_poly.type
_entity_poly.pdbx_seq_one_letter_code
_entity_poly.pdbx_strand_id
1 'polypeptide(L)'
;MKNKVFLQPCYKETFCLFNFSDFESFWYYKEGILLEKSSQKMILASQVGEVSFILKKRRISLWALLKDLFRLRFPLSPSRKEFEMIHLLHQKGILTMEGIGWGEKCFLGIFPVQS
;
A
#
# COMPACT_ATOMS: atom_id res chain seq x y z
N MET A 1 -7.73 -5.44 15.04
CA MET A 1 -7.68 -5.26 13.58
C MET A 1 -6.32 -5.72 13.09
N LYS A 2 -6.22 -6.68 12.16
CA LYS A 2 -4.90 -7.04 11.61
C LYS A 2 -4.56 -6.07 10.48
N ASN A 3 -3.75 -5.06 10.81
CA ASN A 3 -3.06 -4.24 9.84
C ASN A 3 -2.17 -5.17 8.99
N LYS A 4 -2.33 -5.14 7.66
CA LYS A 4 -1.46 -5.91 6.76
C LYS A 4 -0.42 -4.97 6.19
N VAL A 5 0.84 -5.38 6.27
CA VAL A 5 1.93 -4.82 5.48
C VAL A 5 2.65 -5.96 4.80
N PHE A 6 2.90 -5.76 3.52
CA PHE A 6 3.75 -6.59 2.71
C PHE A 6 4.92 -5.75 2.23
N LEU A 7 6.13 -6.26 2.43
CA LEU A 7 7.37 -5.76 1.84
C LEU A 7 7.99 -6.89 1.04
N GLN A 8 8.57 -6.60 -0.12
CA GLN A 8 9.36 -7.58 -0.83
C GLN A 8 10.51 -8.07 0.06
N PRO A 9 10.91 -9.36 0.00
CA PRO A 9 11.92 -9.94 0.89
C PRO A 9 13.24 -9.15 0.93
N CYS A 10 13.73 -8.67 -0.20
CA CYS A 10 14.98 -7.92 -0.32
C CYS A 10 14.99 -6.58 0.44
N TYR A 11 13.82 -5.99 0.72
CA TYR A 11 13.71 -4.72 1.45
C TYR A 11 13.33 -4.90 2.92
N LYS A 12 12.93 -6.11 3.35
CA LYS A 12 12.42 -6.33 4.71
C LYS A 12 13.43 -5.95 5.78
N GLU A 13 14.66 -6.44 5.66
CA GLU A 13 15.70 -6.18 6.66
C GLU A 13 16.03 -4.69 6.75
N THR A 14 16.25 -4.03 5.62
CA THR A 14 16.51 -2.59 5.57
C THR A 14 15.39 -1.80 6.24
N PHE A 15 14.14 -2.00 5.86
CA PHE A 15 13.03 -1.25 6.45
C PHE A 15 12.83 -1.58 7.94
N CYS A 16 12.99 -2.83 8.35
CA CYS A 16 12.93 -3.20 9.77
C CYS A 16 14.00 -2.49 10.62
N LEU A 17 15.24 -2.34 10.13
CA LEU A 17 16.30 -1.61 10.83
C LEU A 17 15.94 -0.14 11.08
N PHE A 18 15.13 0.46 10.22
CA PHE A 18 14.63 1.83 10.36
C PHE A 18 13.23 1.90 10.96
N ASN A 19 12.82 0.89 11.75
CA ASN A 19 11.52 0.81 12.44
C ASN A 19 10.29 0.83 11.52
N PHE A 20 10.45 0.39 10.27
CA PHE A 20 9.35 0.21 9.32
C PHE A 20 8.90 -1.24 9.25
N SER A 21 8.23 -1.73 10.30
CA SER A 21 7.80 -3.12 10.42
C SER A 21 6.29 -3.34 10.26
N ASP A 22 5.47 -2.30 10.43
CA ASP A 22 4.01 -2.41 10.42
C ASP A 22 3.30 -1.23 9.73
N PHE A 23 1.97 -1.31 9.61
CA PHE A 23 1.22 -0.29 8.88
C PHE A 23 1.31 1.09 9.53
N GLU A 24 1.29 1.14 10.87
CA GLU A 24 1.25 2.41 11.60
C GLU A 24 2.58 3.14 11.48
N SER A 25 3.72 2.42 11.47
CA SER A 25 5.03 3.02 11.23
C SER A 25 5.08 3.74 9.87
N PHE A 26 4.59 3.11 8.80
CA PHE A 26 4.45 3.77 7.50
C PHE A 26 3.41 4.90 7.51
N TRP A 27 2.26 4.67 8.15
CA TRP A 27 1.14 5.61 8.12
C TRP A 27 1.44 6.92 8.84
N TYR A 28 2.14 6.86 9.97
CA TYR A 28 2.50 8.03 10.77
C TYR A 28 3.83 8.68 10.38
N TYR A 29 4.63 8.04 9.52
CA TYR A 29 5.86 8.61 9.00
C TYR A 29 5.66 9.98 8.33
N LYS A 30 6.44 10.99 8.69
CA LYS A 30 6.28 12.36 8.14
C LYS A 30 7.56 12.93 7.59
N GLU A 31 8.66 12.21 7.67
CA GLU A 31 9.96 12.69 7.19
C GLU A 31 10.07 12.50 5.67
N GLY A 32 10.94 13.30 5.05
CA GLY A 32 11.10 13.37 3.61
C GLY A 32 10.41 14.57 2.96
N ILE A 33 10.45 14.60 1.63
CA ILE A 33 9.95 15.68 0.79
C ILE A 33 8.47 15.41 0.46
N LEU A 34 7.60 16.34 0.85
CA LEU A 34 6.18 16.28 0.49
C LEU A 34 5.99 16.63 -0.98
N LEU A 35 5.57 15.66 -1.78
CA LEU A 35 5.29 15.84 -3.20
C LEU A 35 3.83 16.22 -3.46
N GLU A 36 2.89 15.64 -2.70
CA GLU A 36 1.47 15.90 -2.87
C GLU A 36 0.70 15.69 -1.56
N LYS A 37 -0.31 16.53 -1.30
CA LYS A 37 -1.23 16.35 -0.17
C LYS A 37 -2.64 16.81 -0.52
N SER A 38 -3.61 15.96 -0.26
CA SER A 38 -5.05 16.27 -0.31
C SER A 38 -5.76 15.64 0.88
N SER A 39 -7.08 15.84 0.99
CA SER A 39 -7.90 15.26 2.06
C SER A 39 -7.88 13.73 2.08
N GLN A 40 -7.61 13.09 0.94
CA GLN A 40 -7.65 11.64 0.77
C GLN A 40 -6.29 11.01 0.45
N LYS A 41 -5.27 11.80 0.12
CA LYS A 41 -4.00 11.30 -0.40
C LYS A 41 -2.81 12.12 0.13
N MET A 42 -1.69 11.44 0.37
CA MET A 42 -0.40 12.08 0.64
C MET A 42 0.70 11.29 -0.07
N ILE A 43 1.62 11.99 -0.72
CA ILE A 43 2.82 11.41 -1.35
C ILE A 43 4.04 12.06 -0.74
N LEU A 44 4.95 11.23 -0.22
CA LEU A 44 6.25 11.64 0.30
C LEU A 44 7.35 10.94 -0.53
N ALA A 45 8.41 11.66 -0.88
CA ALA A 45 9.66 11.06 -1.33
C ALA A 45 10.63 11.04 -0.14
N SER A 46 11.26 9.90 0.13
CA SER A 46 12.14 9.74 1.28
C SER A 46 13.22 8.71 1.02
N GLN A 47 14.11 8.55 1.98
CA GLN A 47 15.24 7.64 1.92
C GLN A 47 15.47 6.99 3.28
N VAL A 48 15.74 5.69 3.27
CA VAL A 48 16.21 4.94 4.44
C VAL A 48 17.44 4.13 4.03
N GLY A 49 18.56 4.35 4.71
CA GLY A 49 19.86 3.83 4.27
C GLY A 49 20.15 4.28 2.82
N GLU A 50 20.38 3.31 1.95
CA GLU A 50 20.63 3.54 0.51
C GLU A 50 19.36 3.46 -0.35
N VAL A 51 18.20 3.14 0.25
CA VAL A 51 16.95 2.94 -0.49
C VAL A 51 16.16 4.23 -0.53
N SER A 52 16.11 4.87 -1.71
CA SER A 52 15.18 5.96 -2.01
C SER A 52 13.81 5.41 -2.39
N PHE A 53 12.73 5.96 -1.84
CA PHE A 53 11.37 5.46 -2.06
C PHE A 53 10.32 6.57 -2.12
N ILE A 54 9.20 6.28 -2.78
CA ILE A 54 7.99 7.11 -2.76
C ILE A 54 6.93 6.43 -1.91
N LEU A 55 6.51 7.08 -0.83
CA LEU A 55 5.45 6.61 0.05
C LEU A 55 4.11 7.27 -0.30
N LYS A 56 3.19 6.46 -0.85
CA LYS A 56 1.83 6.89 -1.20
C LYS A 56 0.83 6.45 -0.13
N LYS A 57 0.28 7.41 0.60
CA LYS A 57 -0.77 7.18 1.61
C LYS A 57 -2.12 7.57 1.02
N ARG A 58 -3.10 6.68 1.15
CA ARG A 58 -4.47 6.92 0.69
C ARG A 58 -5.47 6.55 1.77
N ARG A 59 -6.43 7.45 2.02
CA ARG A 59 -7.64 7.15 2.79
C ARG A 59 -8.67 6.55 1.84
N ILE A 60 -9.23 5.42 2.22
CA ILE A 60 -10.32 4.79 1.47
C ILE A 60 -11.64 5.25 2.07
N SER A 61 -12.53 5.78 1.24
CA SER A 61 -13.88 6.14 1.70
C SER A 61 -14.75 4.91 1.84
N LEU A 62 -15.65 4.90 2.83
CA LEU A 62 -16.62 3.84 3.02
C LEU A 62 -17.47 3.62 1.76
N TRP A 63 -17.85 4.70 1.07
CA TRP A 63 -18.57 4.66 -0.20
C TRP A 63 -17.83 3.91 -1.31
N ALA A 64 -16.51 4.05 -1.39
CA ALA A 64 -15.71 3.30 -2.37
C ALA A 64 -15.71 1.80 -2.06
N LEU A 65 -15.63 1.42 -0.78
CA LEU A 65 -15.73 0.02 -0.35
C LEU A 65 -17.11 -0.56 -0.65
N LEU A 66 -18.18 0.17 -0.32
CA LEU A 66 -19.55 -0.23 -0.60
C LEU A 66 -19.78 -0.42 -2.11
N LYS A 67 -19.24 0.46 -2.96
CA LYS A 67 -19.34 0.34 -4.41
C LYS A 67 -18.67 -0.92 -4.95
N ASP A 68 -17.51 -1.30 -4.43
CA ASP A 68 -16.83 -2.55 -4.80
C ASP A 68 -17.63 -3.78 -4.33
N LEU A 69 -18.20 -3.73 -3.12
CA LEU A 69 -19.10 -4.77 -2.58
C LEU A 69 -20.38 -4.95 -3.41
N PHE A 70 -21.07 -3.87 -3.78
CA PHE A 70 -22.26 -3.91 -4.64
C PHE A 70 -21.96 -4.48 -6.04
N ARG A 71 -20.71 -4.39 -6.50
CA ARG A 71 -20.27 -4.96 -7.77
C ARG A 71 -19.80 -6.42 -7.64
N LEU A 72 -20.00 -7.05 -6.48
CA LEU A 72 -19.52 -8.39 -6.16
C LEU A 72 -18.00 -8.54 -6.37
N ARG A 73 -17.24 -7.45 -6.23
CA ARG A 73 -15.79 -7.45 -6.33
C ARG A 73 -15.19 -7.44 -4.94
N PHE A 74 -14.14 -8.22 -4.74
CA PHE A 74 -13.38 -8.14 -3.51
C PHE A 74 -12.79 -6.72 -3.38
N PRO A 75 -13.07 -5.99 -2.29
CA PRO A 75 -12.58 -4.62 -2.14
C PRO A 75 -11.08 -4.63 -1.86
N LEU A 76 -10.27 -4.56 -2.92
CA LEU A 76 -8.83 -4.37 -2.81
C LEU A 76 -8.50 -2.89 -2.57
N SER A 77 -7.56 -2.63 -1.66
CA SER A 77 -7.08 -1.27 -1.44
C SER A 77 -6.46 -0.71 -2.73
N PRO A 78 -6.61 0.61 -3.00
CA PRO A 78 -5.95 1.23 -4.16
C PRO A 78 -4.43 1.03 -4.18
N SER A 79 -3.80 0.96 -3.00
CA SER A 79 -2.37 0.69 -2.87
C SER A 79 -2.00 -0.71 -3.33
N ARG A 80 -2.81 -1.72 -2.98
CA ARG A 80 -2.60 -3.10 -3.45
C ARG A 80 -2.83 -3.24 -4.96
N LYS A 81 -3.89 -2.63 -5.50
CA LYS A 81 -4.15 -2.61 -6.96
C LYS A 81 -2.97 -2.00 -7.73
N GLU A 82 -2.41 -0.90 -7.23
CA GLU A 82 -1.26 -0.23 -7.84
C GLU A 82 0.01 -1.09 -7.77
N PHE A 83 0.28 -1.72 -6.61
CA PHE A 83 1.41 -2.63 -6.45
C PHE A 83 1.35 -3.82 -7.40
N GLU A 84 0.19 -4.50 -7.48
CA GLU A 84 0.00 -5.65 -8.37
C GLU A 84 0.13 -5.25 -9.85
N MET A 85 -0.35 -4.06 -10.23
CA MET A 85 -0.20 -3.54 -11.59
C MET A 85 1.26 -3.24 -11.94
N ILE A 86 2.00 -2.58 -11.03
CA ILE A 86 3.44 -2.31 -11.22
C ILE A 86 4.21 -3.62 -11.40
N HIS A 87 3.93 -4.60 -10.55
CA HIS A 87 4.57 -5.91 -10.64
C HIS A 87 4.28 -6.59 -11.98
N LEU A 88 3.04 -6.54 -12.46
CA LEU A 88 2.66 -7.08 -13.76
C LEU A 88 3.38 -6.36 -14.92
N LEU A 89 3.46 -5.03 -14.90
CA LEU A 89 4.17 -4.26 -15.93
C LEU A 89 5.66 -4.61 -15.97
N HIS A 90 6.29 -4.74 -14.81
CA HIS A 90 7.68 -5.17 -14.69
C HIS A 90 7.89 -6.59 -15.25
N GLN A 91 7.01 -7.54 -14.95
CA GLN A 91 7.05 -8.89 -15.53
C GLN A 91 6.90 -8.90 -17.07
N LYS A 92 6.27 -7.87 -17.65
CA LYS A 92 6.13 -7.69 -19.10
C LYS A 92 7.31 -6.95 -19.74
N GLY A 93 8.35 -6.61 -18.97
CA GLY A 93 9.50 -5.85 -19.45
C GLY A 93 9.18 -4.38 -19.76
N ILE A 94 8.06 -3.87 -19.27
CA ILE A 94 7.71 -2.46 -19.41
C ILE A 94 8.45 -1.69 -18.34
N LEU A 95 9.19 -0.64 -18.74
CA LEU A 95 9.94 0.20 -17.82
C LEU A 95 8.97 0.94 -16.89
N THR A 96 8.95 0.54 -15.62
CA THR A 96 8.18 1.17 -14.55
C THR A 96 9.01 1.27 -13.28
N MET A 97 8.52 2.01 -12.30
CA MET A 97 9.06 1.96 -10.94
C MET A 97 8.98 0.52 -10.39
N GLU A 98 9.82 0.19 -9.40
CA GLU A 98 9.72 -1.06 -8.66
C GLU A 98 8.78 -0.90 -7.45
N GLY A 99 7.86 -1.85 -7.26
CA GLY A 99 6.99 -1.87 -6.10
C GLY A 99 7.68 -2.46 -4.88
N ILE A 100 8.09 -1.65 -3.90
CA ILE A 100 8.77 -2.13 -2.67
C ILE A 100 7.81 -2.89 -1.74
N GLY A 101 6.57 -2.40 -1.61
CA GLY A 101 5.58 -3.00 -0.73
C GLY A 101 4.25 -2.26 -0.73
N TRP A 102 3.30 -2.79 0.04
CA TRP A 102 1.98 -2.21 0.22
C TRP A 102 1.47 -2.50 1.63
N GLY A 103 0.57 -1.64 2.11
CA GLY A 103 -0.09 -1.82 3.39
C GLY A 103 -1.57 -1.49 3.29
N GLU A 104 -2.40 -2.26 3.99
CA GLU A 104 -3.83 -2.02 4.08
C GLU A 104 -4.38 -2.33 5.47
N LYS A 105 -5.31 -1.48 5.91
CA LYS A 105 -6.09 -1.66 7.13
C LYS A 105 -7.48 -2.10 6.72
N CYS A 106 -7.67 -3.41 6.53
CA CYS A 106 -8.96 -3.98 6.10
C CYS A 106 -9.97 -4.09 7.25
N PHE A 107 -11.25 -3.92 6.89
CA PHE A 107 -12.38 -4.49 7.62
C PHE A 107 -12.57 -5.93 7.12
N LEU A 108 -12.55 -6.90 8.03
CA LEU A 108 -12.71 -8.32 7.71
C LEU A 108 -14.19 -8.66 7.68
N GLY A 109 -14.70 -9.16 6.56
CA GLY A 109 -16.03 -9.75 6.44
C GLY A 109 -15.90 -11.22 6.07
N ILE A 110 -16.42 -12.12 6.90
CA ILE A 110 -16.59 -13.54 6.59
C ILE A 110 -18.02 -13.69 6.10
N PHE A 111 -18.21 -14.22 4.88
CA PHE A 111 -19.53 -14.44 4.32
C PHE A 111 -19.65 -15.93 3.95
N PRO A 112 -20.73 -16.61 4.36
CA PRO A 112 -20.96 -18.00 3.94
C PRO A 112 -21.25 -18.03 2.43
N VAL A 113 -20.66 -19.00 1.74
CA VAL A 113 -21.07 -19.37 0.38
C VAL A 113 -22.20 -20.38 0.56
N GLN A 114 -23.44 -19.99 0.27
CA GLN A 114 -24.53 -20.96 0.19
C GLN A 114 -24.26 -21.88 -1.00
N SER A 115 -24.27 -23.19 -0.74
CA SER A 115 -24.12 -24.27 -1.72
C SER A 115 -25.42 -24.48 -2.49
#